data_AF-A0A956C954-F1
#
_entry.id   AF-A0A956C954-F1
#
_cell.length_a   1.000
_cell.length_b   1.000
_cell.length_c   1.000
_cell.angle_alpha   90.00
_cell.angle_beta   90.00
_cell.angle_gamma   90.00
#
_symmetry.space_group_name_H-M   'P 1'
#
loop_
_entity.id
_entity.type
_entity.pdbx_description
1 polymer ?
#
loop_
_entity_poly.entity_id
_entity_poly.type
_entity_poly.pdbx_seq_one_letter_code
_entity_poly.pdbx_strand_id
1 'polypeptide(L)'
;MFRDFSGVRKVSARVVRALLVAGLAFVMFSPRESSGAAQRALGSVCKGNADCKSGACDNGYGRKHRCVPKNQSGNTGDYCQGREQCKGTCTERYKCAPPLPNGKGCMENHECISNRCGTWSSEGWGTKACIPNDGTGNLGEACSHNNHCKSKNCVDHKCVALAGLGAHCNVGGNCSSGACDTQEWKCVPATGTGKLGNYCTNNNQCGNKSCVA
;
A
#
# COMPACT_ATOMS: atom_id res chain seq x y z
N MET A 1 16.75 -40.20 -54.00
CA MET A 1 18.22 -40.05 -53.86
C MET A 1 18.64 -40.64 -52.53
N PHE A 2 19.52 -41.63 -52.58
CA PHE A 2 20.12 -42.34 -51.45
C PHE A 2 21.14 -41.46 -50.70
N ARG A 3 21.21 -41.57 -49.37
CA ARG A 3 22.35 -42.08 -48.56
C ARG A 3 22.57 -41.36 -47.21
N ASP A 4 22.59 -42.21 -46.19
CA ASP A 4 23.30 -42.18 -44.91
C ASP A 4 24.76 -41.72 -45.03
N PHE A 5 25.33 -41.04 -44.00
CA PHE A 5 26.71 -41.30 -43.53
C PHE A 5 26.96 -40.74 -42.12
N SER A 6 27.30 -41.67 -41.23
CA SER A 6 27.99 -41.53 -39.95
C SER A 6 29.35 -40.80 -40.05
N GLY A 7 29.87 -40.20 -38.97
CA GLY A 7 31.25 -39.68 -38.98
C GLY A 7 31.83 -39.05 -37.70
N VAL A 8 32.48 -39.88 -36.90
CA VAL A 8 33.27 -39.60 -35.67
C VAL A 8 34.58 -38.84 -35.95
N ARG A 9 35.00 -37.88 -35.07
CA ARG A 9 36.41 -37.53 -34.75
C ARG A 9 36.49 -36.97 -33.31
N LYS A 10 36.97 -37.68 -32.29
CA LYS A 10 38.38 -37.91 -31.84
C LYS A 10 39.25 -36.64 -31.75
N VAL A 11 39.52 -36.20 -30.52
CA VAL A 11 40.73 -35.46 -30.10
C VAL A 11 41.20 -36.14 -28.81
N SER A 12 42.07 -37.14 -28.92
CA SER A 12 43.54 -37.07 -28.85
C SER A 12 44.07 -36.87 -27.43
N ALA A 13 44.52 -37.98 -26.84
CA ALA A 13 45.25 -38.05 -25.58
C ALA A 13 46.77 -37.96 -25.82
N ARG A 14 47.47 -37.15 -25.01
CA ARG A 14 48.91 -37.25 -24.68
C ARG A 14 49.05 -36.82 -23.21
N VAL A 15 49.14 -37.75 -22.27
CA VAL A 15 50.35 -38.36 -21.68
C VAL A 15 51.12 -37.45 -20.69
N VAL A 16 50.79 -37.66 -19.40
CA VAL A 16 51.64 -37.91 -18.21
C VAL A 16 52.79 -36.95 -17.87
N ARG A 17 52.71 -36.37 -16.66
CA ARG A 17 53.72 -36.58 -15.60
C ARG A 17 53.19 -36.27 -14.20
N ALA A 18 53.27 -37.28 -13.34
CA ALA A 18 52.99 -37.23 -11.92
C ALA A 18 54.23 -36.75 -11.15
N LEU A 19 54.01 -35.95 -10.09
CA LEU A 19 54.88 -35.83 -8.93
C LEU A 19 53.99 -35.73 -7.68
N LEU A 20 54.06 -36.78 -6.86
CA LEU A 20 53.73 -36.85 -5.43
C LEU A 20 54.60 -35.81 -4.67
N VAL A 21 54.28 -35.19 -3.52
CA VAL A 21 53.67 -35.59 -2.24
C VAL A 21 53.32 -34.29 -1.50
N ALA A 22 52.22 -34.23 -0.72
CA ALA A 22 52.17 -33.74 0.68
C ALA A 22 50.81 -33.15 1.08
N GLY A 23 50.31 -33.61 2.24
CA GLY A 23 49.68 -32.70 3.22
C GLY A 23 48.16 -32.53 3.16
N LEU A 24 47.45 -33.47 3.78
CA LEU A 24 46.37 -33.29 4.77
C LEU A 24 45.34 -32.14 4.61
N ALA A 25 44.08 -32.56 4.76
CA ALA A 25 42.84 -31.79 4.94
C ALA A 25 42.13 -31.30 3.66
N PHE A 26 41.71 -32.26 2.82
CA PHE A 26 40.42 -32.11 2.15
C PHE A 26 39.34 -32.09 3.23
N VAL A 27 38.89 -30.90 3.61
CA VAL A 27 37.58 -30.74 4.23
C VAL A 27 36.59 -31.22 3.17
N MET A 28 36.14 -32.46 3.32
CA MET A 28 34.99 -32.99 2.60
C MET A 28 33.81 -32.10 2.98
N PHE A 29 33.60 -31.03 2.22
CA PHE A 29 32.30 -30.38 2.14
C PHE A 29 31.40 -31.40 1.49
N SER A 30 30.87 -32.31 2.30
CA SER A 30 29.72 -33.12 1.93
C SER A 30 28.70 -32.13 1.36
N PRO A 31 28.26 -32.26 0.09
CA PRO A 31 27.02 -31.65 -0.28
C PRO A 31 26.02 -32.20 0.73
N ARG A 32 25.51 -31.33 1.60
CA ARG A 32 24.39 -31.68 2.45
C ARG A 32 23.29 -31.99 1.46
N GLU A 33 23.11 -33.28 1.18
CA GLU A 33 21.92 -33.82 0.55
C GLU A 33 20.77 -33.37 1.43
N SER A 34 20.30 -32.15 1.16
CA SER A 34 18.97 -31.70 1.50
C SER A 34 18.09 -32.76 0.90
N SER A 35 17.65 -33.71 1.73
CA SER A 35 16.61 -34.65 1.42
C SER A 35 15.49 -33.85 0.78
N GLY A 36 15.39 -33.94 -0.54
CA GLY A 36 14.57 -33.07 -1.37
C GLY A 36 13.11 -33.44 -1.21
N ALA A 37 12.57 -33.29 0.00
CA ALA A 37 11.14 -33.28 0.20
C ALA A 37 10.62 -32.08 -0.62
N ALA A 38 9.87 -32.37 -1.68
CA ALA A 38 9.26 -31.35 -2.52
C ALA A 38 8.50 -30.36 -1.62
N GLN A 39 8.87 -29.09 -1.72
CA GLN A 39 8.27 -28.04 -0.90
C GLN A 39 6.77 -27.94 -1.21
N ARG A 40 5.96 -27.84 -0.17
CA ARG A 40 4.49 -27.92 -0.20
C ARG A 40 3.86 -26.59 -0.59
N ALA A 41 2.69 -26.66 -1.24
CA ALA A 41 1.90 -25.49 -1.62
C ALA A 41 1.21 -24.82 -0.41
N LEU A 42 0.76 -23.58 -0.58
CA LEU A 42 0.00 -22.84 0.42
C LEU A 42 -1.24 -23.61 0.91
N GLY A 43 -1.54 -23.51 2.20
CA GLY A 43 -2.63 -24.25 2.86
C GLY A 43 -2.30 -25.71 3.20
N SER A 44 -1.21 -26.27 2.68
CA SER A 44 -0.75 -27.62 3.05
C SER A 44 -0.26 -27.63 4.50
N VAL A 45 -0.45 -28.74 5.20
CA VAL A 45 0.10 -28.92 6.54
C VAL A 45 1.63 -28.90 6.47
N CYS A 46 2.29 -28.22 7.41
CA CYS A 46 3.74 -28.15 7.55
C CYS A 46 4.17 -28.45 8.99
N LYS A 47 5.44 -28.75 9.19
CA LYS A 47 6.10 -28.84 10.50
C LYS A 47 7.11 -27.69 10.68
N GLY A 48 7.62 -27.15 9.59
CA GLY A 48 8.49 -25.98 9.60
C GLY A 48 8.58 -25.28 8.25
N ASN A 49 9.28 -24.14 8.23
CA ASN A 49 9.40 -23.27 7.07
C ASN A 49 9.99 -23.98 5.84
N ALA A 50 10.92 -24.92 6.04
CA ALA A 50 11.55 -25.69 4.97
C ALA A 50 10.54 -26.57 4.20
N ASP A 51 9.43 -26.95 4.83
CA ASP A 51 8.40 -27.77 4.20
C ASP A 51 7.57 -26.99 3.17
N CYS A 52 7.63 -25.66 3.17
CA CYS A 52 6.75 -24.81 2.40
C CYS A 52 7.46 -24.15 1.23
N LYS A 53 6.83 -24.12 0.06
CA LYS A 53 7.37 -23.44 -1.13
C LYS A 53 7.51 -21.93 -0.90
N SER A 54 6.63 -21.37 -0.09
CA SER A 54 6.71 -19.98 0.37
C SER A 54 7.87 -19.73 1.34
N GLY A 55 8.47 -20.79 1.91
CA GLY A 55 9.44 -20.70 3.00
C GLY A 55 8.84 -20.23 4.32
N ALA A 56 7.52 -20.26 4.48
CA ALA A 56 6.82 -19.83 5.69
C ALA A 56 5.74 -20.84 6.10
N CYS A 57 5.87 -21.34 7.32
CA CYS A 57 4.92 -22.22 7.99
C CYS A 57 4.32 -21.44 9.17
N ASP A 58 3.01 -21.25 9.13
CA ASP A 58 2.29 -20.59 10.22
C ASP A 58 2.19 -21.55 11.41
N ASN A 59 2.73 -21.13 12.55
CA ASN A 59 2.69 -21.87 13.81
C ASN A 59 1.60 -21.34 14.76
N GLY A 60 0.54 -20.72 14.23
CA GLY A 60 -0.46 -20.02 15.02
C GLY A 60 -1.11 -20.89 16.11
N TYR A 61 -1.25 -20.31 17.30
CA TYR A 61 -1.87 -20.95 18.46
C TYR A 61 -3.26 -21.51 18.10
N GLY A 62 -3.45 -22.82 18.30
CA GLY A 62 -4.74 -23.51 18.13
C GLY A 62 -5.12 -23.90 16.70
N ARG A 63 -4.26 -23.67 15.69
CA ARG A 63 -4.54 -24.04 14.29
C ARG A 63 -3.51 -25.04 13.76
N LYS A 64 -3.92 -25.83 12.77
CA LYS A 64 -3.02 -26.78 12.09
C LYS A 64 -1.90 -25.97 11.42
N HIS A 65 -0.65 -26.30 11.74
CA HIS A 65 0.54 -25.74 11.09
C HIS A 65 0.41 -25.84 9.58
N ARG A 66 0.34 -24.70 8.88
CA ARG A 66 0.10 -24.68 7.43
C ARG A 66 1.01 -23.70 6.70
N CYS A 67 1.36 -24.06 5.48
CA CYS A 67 2.14 -23.20 4.61
C CYS A 67 1.34 -21.94 4.29
N VAL A 68 1.93 -20.78 4.57
CA VAL A 68 1.35 -19.46 4.34
C VAL A 68 2.31 -18.61 3.50
N PRO A 69 1.84 -17.54 2.86
CA PRO A 69 2.71 -16.54 2.28
C PRO A 69 3.64 -15.94 3.34
N LYS A 70 4.78 -15.41 2.91
CA LYS A 70 5.53 -14.45 3.72
C LYS A 70 4.70 -13.18 3.91
N ASN A 71 5.04 -12.37 4.90
CA ASN A 71 4.34 -11.12 5.14
C ASN A 71 4.28 -10.26 3.86
N GLN A 72 3.07 -9.77 3.56
CA GLN A 72 2.73 -8.91 2.43
C GLN A 72 3.04 -9.50 1.05
N SER A 73 3.10 -10.84 0.94
CA SER A 73 3.40 -11.53 -0.33
C SER A 73 2.22 -12.29 -0.93
N GLY A 74 1.19 -12.60 -0.12
CA GLY A 74 0.01 -13.34 -0.55
C GLY A 74 -0.84 -12.55 -1.55
N ASN A 75 -1.17 -13.19 -2.67
CA ASN A 75 -2.07 -12.66 -3.69
C ASN A 75 -3.52 -13.08 -3.40
N THR A 76 -4.48 -12.40 -4.03
CA THR A 76 -5.90 -12.73 -3.87
C THR A 76 -6.16 -14.22 -4.15
N GLY A 77 -6.84 -14.90 -3.22
CA GLY A 77 -7.14 -16.34 -3.29
C GLY A 77 -6.08 -17.26 -2.67
N ASP A 78 -4.90 -16.74 -2.31
CA ASP A 78 -3.90 -17.49 -1.55
C ASP A 78 -4.41 -17.83 -0.16
N TYR A 79 -4.02 -18.99 0.36
CA TYR A 79 -4.33 -19.35 1.75
C TYR A 79 -3.57 -18.42 2.70
N CYS A 80 -4.24 -17.93 3.74
CA CYS A 80 -3.64 -17.10 4.78
C CYS A 80 -4.22 -17.45 6.14
N GLN A 81 -3.48 -17.14 7.20
CA GLN A 81 -3.93 -17.26 8.59
C GLN A 81 -3.97 -15.91 9.29
N GLY A 82 -3.05 -15.01 8.92
CA GLY A 82 -2.91 -13.65 9.40
C GLY A 82 -3.03 -12.64 8.27
N ARG A 83 -3.44 -11.42 8.62
CA ARG A 83 -3.70 -10.31 7.68
C ARG A 83 -2.39 -9.81 7.08
N GLU A 84 -1.33 -9.83 7.87
CA GLU A 84 0.03 -9.43 7.54
C GLU A 84 0.63 -10.28 6.42
N GLN A 85 0.07 -11.46 6.12
CA GLN A 85 0.56 -12.38 5.09
C GLN A 85 0.13 -11.95 3.68
N CYS A 86 -0.94 -11.17 3.57
CA CYS A 86 -1.53 -10.77 2.29
C CYS A 86 -1.04 -9.38 1.86
N LYS A 87 -1.02 -9.12 0.55
CA LYS A 87 -0.88 -7.76 0.01
C LYS A 87 -2.09 -6.87 0.29
N GLY A 88 -3.22 -7.48 0.66
CA GLY A 88 -4.43 -6.81 1.15
C GLY A 88 -4.74 -7.33 2.55
N THR A 89 -5.91 -7.93 2.73
CA THR A 89 -6.33 -8.51 4.01
C THR A 89 -6.57 -10.02 3.92
N CYS A 90 -6.50 -10.71 5.06
CA CYS A 90 -6.88 -12.11 5.17
C CYS A 90 -8.34 -12.22 5.63
N THR A 91 -9.17 -12.83 4.80
CA THR A 91 -10.61 -13.00 5.10
C THR A 91 -10.84 -14.10 6.14
N GLU A 92 -12.04 -14.12 6.72
CA GLU A 92 -12.48 -15.18 7.65
C GLU A 92 -12.45 -16.60 7.04
N ARG A 93 -12.42 -16.70 5.71
CA ARG A 93 -12.30 -17.97 4.98
C ARG A 93 -10.86 -18.40 4.74
N TYR A 94 -9.89 -17.78 5.41
CA TYR A 94 -8.45 -18.06 5.27
C TYR A 94 -7.94 -17.82 3.86
N LYS A 95 -8.47 -16.78 3.21
CA LYS A 95 -8.13 -16.40 1.84
C LYS A 95 -7.75 -14.95 1.77
N CYS A 96 -6.63 -14.65 1.11
CA CYS A 96 -6.24 -13.28 0.83
C CYS A 96 -7.26 -12.62 -0.08
N ALA A 97 -7.64 -11.39 0.26
CA ALA A 97 -8.47 -10.51 -0.54
C ALA A 97 -7.63 -9.36 -1.13
N PRO A 98 -8.15 -8.66 -2.16
CA PRO A 98 -7.53 -7.44 -2.65
C PRO A 98 -7.41 -6.38 -1.55
N PRO A 99 -6.49 -5.39 -1.69
CA PRO A 99 -6.44 -4.24 -0.81
C PRO A 99 -7.77 -3.47 -0.80
N LEU A 100 -8.07 -2.88 0.35
CA LEU A 100 -9.28 -2.16 0.67
C LEU A 100 -9.29 -0.77 0.04
N PRO A 101 -10.41 -0.32 -0.54
CA PRO A 101 -10.53 1.04 -1.06
C PRO A 101 -10.59 2.08 0.05
N ASN A 102 -10.30 3.34 -0.29
CA ASN A 102 -10.40 4.48 0.63
C ASN A 102 -11.81 4.54 1.27
N GLY A 103 -11.86 4.82 2.57
CA GLY A 103 -13.07 4.86 3.39
C GLY A 103 -13.49 3.52 4.01
N LYS A 104 -12.84 2.41 3.66
CA LYS A 104 -13.06 1.13 4.34
C LYS A 104 -12.23 1.02 5.60
N GLY A 105 -12.81 0.40 6.63
CA GLY A 105 -12.14 0.14 7.90
C GLY A 105 -10.92 -0.74 7.70
N CYS A 106 -9.82 -0.39 8.36
CA CYS A 106 -8.54 -1.09 8.27
C CYS A 106 -7.88 -1.19 9.65
N MET A 107 -6.92 -2.09 9.79
CA MET A 107 -6.08 -2.17 10.99
C MET A 107 -4.63 -1.78 10.71
N GLU A 108 -4.14 -2.13 9.51
CA GLU A 108 -2.76 -1.94 9.09
C GLU A 108 -2.71 -1.27 7.71
N ASN A 109 -1.58 -0.61 7.43
CA ASN A 109 -1.39 0.17 6.21
C ASN A 109 -1.49 -0.66 4.94
N HIS A 110 -0.89 -1.84 4.91
CA HIS A 110 -0.84 -2.70 3.73
C HIS A 110 -2.22 -3.26 3.35
N GLU A 111 -3.21 -3.17 4.25
CA GLU A 111 -4.57 -3.56 3.92
C GLU A 111 -5.21 -2.60 2.91
N CYS A 112 -4.70 -1.38 2.74
CA CYS A 112 -5.31 -0.32 1.94
C CYS A 112 -4.68 -0.19 0.54
N ILE A 113 -5.48 0.17 -0.48
CA ILE A 113 -4.97 0.49 -1.83
C ILE A 113 -3.95 1.64 -1.77
N SER A 114 -4.15 2.60 -0.88
CA SER A 114 -3.23 3.73 -0.65
C SER A 114 -1.98 3.35 0.15
N ASN A 115 -1.92 2.13 0.70
CA ASN A 115 -0.97 1.70 1.73
C ASN A 115 -1.00 2.62 2.98
N ARG A 116 -2.17 3.19 3.31
CA ARG A 116 -2.33 4.13 4.43
C ARG A 116 -3.64 3.92 5.17
N CYS A 117 -3.52 3.43 6.39
CA CYS A 117 -4.59 3.22 7.35
C CYS A 117 -4.56 4.34 8.39
N GLY A 118 -5.44 5.34 8.23
CA GLY A 118 -5.46 6.55 9.05
C GLY A 118 -6.61 6.58 10.03
N THR A 119 -6.47 7.37 11.08
CA THR A 119 -7.58 7.64 12.02
C THR A 119 -8.69 8.39 11.29
N TRP A 120 -9.90 7.87 11.43
CA TRP A 120 -11.14 8.33 10.84
C TRP A 120 -12.14 8.51 11.98
N SER A 121 -12.39 9.74 12.43
CA SER A 121 -13.46 9.96 13.41
C SER A 121 -14.09 11.34 13.26
N SER A 122 -15.36 11.37 12.88
CA SER A 122 -16.28 12.49 13.18
C SER A 122 -16.90 12.32 14.58
N GLU A 123 -16.84 11.12 15.16
CA GLU A 123 -17.57 10.74 16.38
C GLU A 123 -16.66 9.97 17.38
N GLY A 124 -15.67 10.65 17.94
CA GLY A 124 -15.17 10.37 19.30
C GLY A 124 -14.39 9.09 19.59
N TRP A 125 -14.37 8.05 18.74
CA TRP A 125 -13.64 6.81 19.05
C TRP A 125 -12.93 6.19 17.84
N GLY A 126 -11.72 6.67 17.53
CA GLY A 126 -10.58 5.84 17.10
C GLY A 126 -10.72 4.87 15.92
N THR A 127 -11.79 4.90 15.13
CA THR A 127 -11.94 4.01 13.97
C THR A 127 -10.87 4.35 12.95
N LYS A 128 -10.16 3.35 12.44
CA LYS A 128 -9.19 3.53 11.37
C LYS A 128 -9.83 3.18 10.04
N ALA A 129 -9.56 3.98 9.02
CA ALA A 129 -10.01 3.71 7.66
C ALA A 129 -8.89 3.99 6.65
N CYS A 130 -8.98 3.33 5.50
CA CYS A 130 -8.09 3.59 4.39
C CYS A 130 -8.29 5.03 3.91
N ILE A 131 -7.21 5.80 3.83
CA ILE A 131 -7.22 7.20 3.41
C ILE A 131 -6.29 7.39 2.21
N PRO A 132 -6.58 8.33 1.30
CA PRO A 132 -5.70 8.63 0.18
C PRO A 132 -4.35 9.16 0.64
N ASN A 133 -3.37 9.07 -0.25
CA ASN A 133 -2.11 9.77 -0.10
C ASN A 133 -2.32 11.27 -0.33
N ASP A 134 -1.35 12.06 0.13
CA ASP A 134 -1.42 13.50 0.02
C ASP A 134 -1.57 13.94 -1.44
N GLY A 135 -2.62 14.72 -1.71
CA GLY A 135 -2.95 15.25 -3.03
C GLY A 135 -3.52 14.25 -4.00
N THR A 136 -3.90 13.03 -3.58
CA THR A 136 -4.44 12.02 -4.50
C THR A 136 -5.95 11.84 -4.40
N GLY A 137 -6.58 12.26 -3.30
CA GLY A 137 -8.00 12.07 -3.04
C GLY A 137 -8.89 12.84 -4.02
N ASN A 138 -9.78 12.12 -4.70
CA ASN A 138 -10.79 12.72 -5.59
C ASN A 138 -12.01 13.21 -4.80
N LEU A 139 -12.85 14.03 -5.42
CA LEU A 139 -14.09 14.49 -4.78
C LEU A 139 -14.97 13.30 -4.36
N GLY A 140 -15.56 13.39 -3.16
CA GLY A 140 -16.34 12.33 -2.53
C GLY A 140 -15.50 11.23 -1.87
N GLU A 141 -14.19 11.15 -2.14
CA GLU A 141 -13.33 10.18 -1.48
C GLU A 141 -13.10 10.54 -0.02
N ALA A 142 -12.84 9.48 0.73
CA ALA A 142 -12.44 9.52 2.11
C ALA A 142 -11.22 10.42 2.38
N CYS A 143 -11.22 11.19 3.47
CA CYS A 143 -10.05 11.93 3.94
C CYS A 143 -10.10 12.14 5.46
N SER A 144 -8.94 12.39 6.07
CA SER A 144 -8.85 12.86 7.46
C SER A 144 -8.27 14.27 7.56
N HIS A 145 -7.56 14.73 6.52
CA HIS A 145 -6.94 16.04 6.45
C HIS A 145 -7.05 16.61 5.04
N ASN A 146 -7.00 17.94 4.96
CA ASN A 146 -7.07 18.72 3.72
C ASN A 146 -6.01 18.30 2.70
N ASN A 147 -4.78 18.04 3.14
CA ASN A 147 -3.67 17.67 2.26
C ASN A 147 -3.91 16.36 1.51
N HIS A 148 -4.79 15.47 1.98
CA HIS A 148 -5.11 14.21 1.31
C HIS A 148 -5.89 14.43 -0.01
N CYS A 149 -6.66 15.51 -0.09
CA CYS A 149 -7.52 15.81 -1.23
C CYS A 149 -6.77 16.58 -2.31
N LYS A 150 -7.06 16.29 -3.58
CA LYS A 150 -6.63 17.13 -4.72
C LYS A 150 -7.10 18.57 -4.58
N SER A 151 -8.34 18.75 -4.09
CA SER A 151 -8.94 20.06 -3.82
C SER A 151 -8.35 20.80 -2.64
N LYS A 152 -7.50 20.15 -1.84
CA LYS A 152 -7.02 20.64 -0.54
C LYS A 152 -8.13 20.95 0.47
N ASN A 153 -9.30 20.32 0.31
CA ASN A 153 -10.46 20.56 1.15
C ASN A 153 -11.09 19.24 1.60
N CYS A 154 -10.96 18.93 2.89
CA CYS A 154 -11.53 17.76 3.55
C CYS A 154 -12.59 18.23 4.56
N VAL A 155 -13.86 17.92 4.28
CA VAL A 155 -15.01 18.29 5.12
C VAL A 155 -15.82 17.03 5.39
N ASP A 156 -16.20 16.81 6.65
CA ASP A 156 -16.93 15.62 7.09
C ASP A 156 -16.32 14.30 6.57
N HIS A 157 -14.99 14.24 6.65
CA HIS A 157 -14.16 13.13 6.17
C HIS A 157 -14.27 12.83 4.67
N LYS A 158 -14.72 13.79 3.87
CA LYS A 158 -14.78 13.67 2.42
C LYS A 158 -14.06 14.81 1.73
N CYS A 159 -13.37 14.47 0.65
CA CYS A 159 -12.80 15.46 -0.23
C CYS A 159 -13.93 16.18 -0.96
N VAL A 160 -13.99 17.49 -0.81
CA VAL A 160 -15.02 18.33 -1.42
C VAL A 160 -14.38 19.43 -2.25
N ALA A 161 -15.15 20.06 -3.14
CA ALA A 161 -14.66 21.21 -3.88
C ALA A 161 -14.40 22.38 -2.91
N LEU A 162 -13.55 23.32 -3.33
CA LEU A 162 -13.42 24.58 -2.61
C LEU A 162 -14.71 25.38 -2.73
N ALA A 163 -15.14 25.98 -1.63
CA ALA A 163 -16.35 26.77 -1.56
C ALA A 163 -16.18 28.11 -2.31
N GLY A 164 -17.26 28.55 -2.97
CA GLY A 164 -17.33 29.87 -3.61
C GLY A 164 -17.56 30.98 -2.58
N LEU A 165 -17.44 32.24 -3.02
CA LEU A 165 -17.72 33.40 -2.16
C LEU A 165 -19.15 33.35 -1.59
N GLY A 166 -19.32 33.74 -0.33
CA GLY A 166 -20.59 33.73 0.40
C GLY A 166 -21.01 32.36 0.97
N ALA A 167 -20.36 31.27 0.56
CA ALA A 167 -20.61 29.94 1.12
C ALA A 167 -19.95 29.78 2.49
N HIS A 168 -20.50 28.89 3.33
CA HIS A 168 -19.98 28.61 4.66
C HIS A 168 -18.54 28.05 4.61
N CYS A 169 -17.70 28.48 5.54
CA CYS A 169 -16.33 27.99 5.71
C CYS A 169 -15.94 27.91 7.18
N ASN A 170 -14.96 27.05 7.52
CA ASN A 170 -14.36 26.99 8.85
C ASN A 170 -12.94 27.57 8.85
N VAL A 171 -12.22 27.44 7.73
CA VAL A 171 -10.88 27.99 7.53
C VAL A 171 -10.73 28.49 6.10
N GLY A 172 -9.76 29.39 5.87
CA GLY A 172 -9.50 29.95 4.53
C GLY A 172 -9.21 28.88 3.47
N GLY A 173 -8.59 27.76 3.87
CA GLY A 173 -8.34 26.61 2.99
C GLY A 173 -9.60 25.88 2.50
N ASN A 174 -10.79 26.16 3.05
CA ASN A 174 -12.05 25.64 2.50
C ASN A 174 -12.56 26.48 1.32
N CYS A 175 -12.02 27.69 1.11
CA CYS A 175 -12.50 28.67 0.15
C CYS A 175 -11.63 28.74 -1.09
N SER A 176 -12.25 28.88 -2.26
CA SER A 176 -11.56 29.10 -3.54
C SER A 176 -10.75 30.40 -3.56
N SER A 177 -11.14 31.38 -2.75
CA SER A 177 -10.42 32.63 -2.51
C SER A 177 -9.21 32.48 -1.58
N GLY A 178 -9.10 31.34 -0.86
CA GLY A 178 -8.13 31.15 0.22
C GLY A 178 -8.46 31.94 1.51
N ALA A 179 -9.60 32.63 1.57
CA ALA A 179 -9.97 33.48 2.70
C ALA A 179 -11.38 33.16 3.22
N CYS A 180 -11.47 32.98 4.53
CA CYS A 180 -12.70 32.74 5.27
C CYS A 180 -12.85 33.85 6.30
N ASP A 181 -13.98 34.55 6.29
CA ASP A 181 -14.30 35.48 7.37
C ASP A 181 -14.76 34.68 8.58
N THR A 182 -13.99 34.73 9.67
CA THR A 182 -14.26 34.00 10.90
C THR A 182 -15.34 34.66 11.77
N GLN A 183 -15.82 35.86 11.42
CA GLN A 183 -16.97 36.48 12.09
C GLN A 183 -18.29 35.95 11.52
N GLU A 184 -18.39 35.87 10.20
CA GLU A 184 -19.59 35.42 9.48
C GLU A 184 -19.54 33.94 9.05
N TRP A 185 -18.39 33.29 9.23
CA TRP A 185 -18.09 31.93 8.76
C TRP A 185 -18.37 31.73 7.27
N LYS A 186 -18.02 32.73 6.45
CA LYS A 186 -18.28 32.74 5.01
C LYS A 186 -17.03 33.01 4.20
N CYS A 187 -16.93 32.37 3.04
CA CYS A 187 -15.85 32.60 2.10
C CYS A 187 -15.94 34.02 1.55
N VAL A 188 -14.84 34.76 1.69
CA VAL A 188 -14.71 36.16 1.27
C VAL A 188 -13.53 36.31 0.33
N PRO A 189 -13.44 37.39 -0.47
CA PRO A 189 -12.26 37.65 -1.27
C PRO A 189 -11.03 37.79 -0.38
N ALA A 190 -9.87 37.34 -0.88
CA ALA A 190 -8.61 37.71 -0.26
C ALA A 190 -8.46 39.24 -0.28
N THR A 191 -7.72 39.79 0.68
CA THR A 191 -7.51 41.25 0.82
C THR A 191 -7.18 41.92 -0.52
N GLY A 192 -7.96 42.92 -0.91
CA GLY A 192 -7.78 43.69 -2.13
C GLY A 192 -8.13 42.98 -3.45
N THR A 193 -8.67 41.76 -3.40
CA THR A 193 -8.96 40.96 -4.61
C THR A 193 -10.43 40.98 -5.03
N GLY A 194 -11.32 41.44 -4.15
CA GLY A 194 -12.76 41.50 -4.39
C GLY A 194 -13.12 42.43 -5.54
N LYS A 195 -14.01 41.95 -6.41
CA LYS A 195 -14.55 42.68 -7.56
C LYS A 195 -15.98 43.14 -7.25
N LEU A 196 -16.50 44.07 -8.06
CA LEU A 196 -17.91 44.44 -8.05
C LEU A 196 -18.79 43.19 -8.18
N GLY A 197 -19.79 43.08 -7.30
CA GLY A 197 -20.72 41.95 -7.24
C GLY A 197 -20.22 40.74 -6.43
N ASN A 198 -18.96 40.74 -5.95
CA ASN A 198 -18.51 39.71 -5.02
C ASN A 198 -19.15 39.90 -3.65
N TYR A 199 -19.53 38.79 -3.00
CA TYR A 199 -19.81 38.80 -1.57
C TYR A 199 -18.57 39.28 -0.81
N CYS A 200 -18.75 40.18 0.14
CA CYS A 200 -17.71 40.67 1.04
C CYS A 200 -18.35 41.04 2.38
N THR A 201 -17.53 41.13 3.42
CA THR A 201 -17.94 41.56 4.75
C THR A 201 -17.13 42.76 5.24
N ASN A 202 -15.96 43.01 4.64
CA ASN A 202 -15.07 44.10 5.01
C ASN A 202 -14.51 44.83 3.79
N ASN A 203 -14.36 46.15 3.93
CA ASN A 203 -13.83 47.04 2.88
C ASN A 203 -12.46 46.62 2.34
N ASN A 204 -11.58 46.12 3.21
CA ASN A 204 -10.23 45.69 2.81
C ASN A 204 -10.22 44.46 1.90
N GLN A 205 -11.32 43.71 1.77
CA GLN A 205 -11.42 42.56 0.89
C GLN A 205 -11.57 42.98 -0.58
N CYS A 206 -12.11 44.18 -0.83
CA CYS A 206 -12.39 44.67 -2.17
C CYS A 206 -11.22 45.47 -2.75
N GLY A 207 -10.95 45.33 -4.04
CA GLY A 207 -9.89 46.09 -4.72
C GLY A 207 -10.12 47.60 -4.71
N ASN A 208 -11.38 48.03 -4.70
CA ASN A 208 -11.77 49.44 -4.56
C ASN A 208 -11.82 49.92 -3.08
N LYS A 209 -11.44 49.07 -2.11
CA LYS A 209 -11.52 49.33 -0.67
C LYS A 209 -12.94 49.66 -0.16
N SER A 210 -13.96 49.19 -0.86
CA SER A 210 -15.36 49.42 -0.47
C SER A 210 -16.15 48.12 -0.62
N CYS A 211 -16.65 47.62 0.49
CA CYS A 211 -17.60 46.54 0.56
C CYS A 211 -18.98 47.14 0.76
N VAL A 212 -19.86 46.89 -0.19
CA VAL A 212 -21.24 47.37 -0.17
C VAL A 212 -22.10 46.12 -0.23
N ALA A 213 -22.86 45.89 0.85
CA ALA A 213 -23.74 44.73 1.01
C ALA A 213 -24.89 44.74 0.02
#